data_AF-A0A257IRV1-F1
#
_entry.id   AF-A0A257IRV1-F1
#
_cell.length_a   1.000
_cell.length_b   1.000
_cell.length_c   1.000
_cell.angle_alpha   90.00
_cell.angle_beta   90.00
_cell.angle_gamma   90.00
#
_symmetry.space_group_name_H-M   'P 1'
#
loop_
_entity.id
_entity.type
_entity.pdbx_description
1 polymer ?
#
loop_
_entity_poly.entity_id
_entity_poly.type
_entity_poly.pdbx_seq_one_letter_code
_entity_poly.pdbx_strand_id
1 'polypeptide(L)'
;MKNLFIFLTLLLTFPLFSQVDFRKEYYPAINRAEMAITKDDYQTAFTAYQTAFSAVKTPLARDIFNAVACKFLLNDFEGAKPLLMKLAKKGIPGSSLEQKEVFMLDNIKSQWNSFKFLYEQIQSMQQEQVSSDLLQKIEMFGSAYDSLRANSIVVFVDESGKERLLISKDIQKKKNNGGLSSEDAKTKNLMNGLVSNELFSKAQKALVDFVVDYGFLSEENMFVEDSDFLRNGYAWSIEKYKFRMSFHMDGGYSKDVKPFSIISDGKKKQFDSSIVESVKLGRIHRDLALKLLFGYKADNKLFFTKITIENIENCSLDLKEKTYSLFYYKKSGQNLDAESQLAVEGLVLSDYNLLFEKAKYKLLKNNYFAMSSEAQMEETTVPNCDIAKQIIEKANIIKD
;
A
#
# COMPACT_ATOMS: atom_id res chain seq x y z
N MET A 1 32.40 37.73 30.85
CA MET A 1 31.94 37.66 29.45
C MET A 1 32.71 36.67 28.57
N LYS A 2 34.04 36.49 28.71
CA LYS A 2 34.80 35.48 27.93
C LYS A 2 34.28 34.04 28.07
N ASN A 3 33.85 33.63 29.27
CA ASN A 3 33.33 32.27 29.49
C ASN A 3 31.96 32.01 28.83
N LEU A 4 31.19 33.06 28.54
CA LEU A 4 29.87 32.93 27.87
C LEU A 4 30.04 32.58 26.39
N PHE A 5 31.07 33.13 25.74
CA PHE A 5 31.36 32.85 24.33
C PHE A 5 31.80 31.39 24.11
N ILE A 6 32.58 30.83 25.04
CA ILE A 6 33.02 29.42 25.00
C ILE A 6 31.83 28.49 25.17
N PHE A 7 30.89 28.81 26.07
CA PHE A 7 29.68 28.02 26.26
C PHE A 7 28.75 28.07 25.04
N LEU A 8 28.65 29.23 24.39
CA LEU A 8 27.86 29.40 23.15
C LEU A 8 28.48 28.66 21.95
N THR A 9 29.81 28.59 21.86
CA THR A 9 30.46 27.79 20.80
C THR A 9 30.34 26.29 21.04
N LEU A 10 30.39 25.82 22.28
CA LEU A 10 30.17 24.40 22.62
C LEU A 10 28.72 23.94 22.35
N LEU A 11 27.73 24.83 22.54
CA LEU A 11 26.32 24.57 22.23
C LEU A 11 26.04 24.56 20.72
N LEU A 12 26.93 25.08 19.88
CA LEU A 12 26.78 25.06 18.42
C LEU A 12 27.49 23.86 17.76
N THR A 13 28.26 23.08 18.51
CA THR A 13 28.91 21.86 18.01
C THR A 13 28.07 20.60 18.18
N PHE A 14 26.77 20.70 18.52
CA PHE A 14 25.92 19.52 18.41
C PHE A 14 25.98 19.04 16.97
N PRO A 15 26.39 17.78 16.72
CA PRO A 15 26.31 17.24 15.38
C PRO A 15 24.84 17.36 14.99
N LEU A 16 24.56 18.18 13.98
CA LEU A 16 23.27 18.15 13.30
C LEU A 16 23.17 16.72 12.80
N PHE A 17 22.44 15.88 13.54
CA PHE A 17 22.17 14.51 13.14
C PHE A 17 21.49 14.63 11.79
N SER A 18 22.27 14.37 10.74
CA SER A 18 21.76 14.40 9.38
C SER A 18 20.61 13.42 9.34
N GLN A 19 19.46 13.87 8.84
CA GLN A 19 18.31 12.97 8.68
C GLN A 19 18.74 11.83 7.76
N VAL A 20 18.63 10.61 8.28
CA VAL A 20 19.05 9.41 7.56
C VAL A 20 18.20 9.27 6.29
N ASP A 21 18.87 9.14 5.16
CA ASP A 21 18.20 8.88 3.89
C ASP A 21 17.77 7.42 3.85
N PHE A 22 16.48 7.17 4.03
CA PHE A 22 15.90 5.81 4.04
C PHE A 22 16.26 5.03 2.78
N ARG A 23 16.47 5.70 1.65
CA ARG A 23 16.82 5.06 0.38
C ARG A 23 18.21 4.46 0.39
N LYS A 24 19.13 5.09 1.13
CA LYS A 24 20.54 4.71 1.13
C LYS A 24 20.88 3.73 2.24
N GLU A 25 20.27 3.90 3.40
CA GLU A 25 20.67 3.15 4.60
C GLU A 25 19.61 2.13 5.03
N TYR A 26 18.33 2.50 4.95
CA TYR A 26 17.23 1.67 5.44
C TYR A 26 16.78 0.62 4.41
N TYR A 27 16.32 1.06 3.23
CA TYR A 27 15.74 0.17 2.22
C TYR A 27 16.69 -0.90 1.67
N PRO A 28 18.01 -0.68 1.53
CA PRO A 28 18.91 -1.76 1.14
C PRO A 28 18.97 -2.90 2.16
N ALA A 29 18.86 -2.59 3.46
CA ALA A 29 18.76 -3.60 4.50
C ALA A 29 17.39 -4.29 4.49
N ILE A 30 16.29 -3.54 4.27
CA ILE A 30 14.96 -4.13 4.06
C ILE A 30 14.93 -5.07 2.84
N ASN A 31 15.55 -4.69 1.73
CA ASN A 31 15.65 -5.51 0.52
C ASN A 31 16.34 -6.85 0.80
N ARG A 32 17.44 -6.83 1.56
CA ARG A 32 18.13 -8.05 1.99
C ARG A 32 17.26 -8.90 2.91
N ALA A 33 16.49 -8.28 3.81
CA ALA A 33 15.57 -8.97 4.70
C ALA A 33 14.47 -9.67 3.90
N GLU A 34 13.81 -8.94 3.00
CA GLU A 34 12.75 -9.47 2.13
C GLU A 34 13.27 -10.59 1.22
N MET A 35 14.48 -10.47 0.66
CA MET A 35 15.15 -11.54 -0.11
C MET A 35 15.44 -12.79 0.73
N ALA A 36 15.84 -12.63 1.99
CA ALA A 36 16.07 -13.78 2.87
C ALA A 36 14.76 -14.50 3.21
N ILE A 37 13.65 -13.75 3.37
CA ILE A 37 12.31 -14.34 3.55
C ILE A 37 11.92 -15.19 2.34
N THR A 38 12.21 -14.77 1.10
CA THR A 38 11.83 -15.58 -0.08
C THR A 38 12.53 -16.94 -0.13
N LYS A 39 13.62 -17.08 0.63
CA LYS A 39 14.42 -18.30 0.80
C LYS A 39 14.13 -19.04 2.12
N ASP A 40 13.10 -18.62 2.86
CA ASP A 40 12.75 -19.12 4.19
C ASP A 40 13.89 -19.02 5.23
N ASP A 41 14.85 -18.11 5.02
CA ASP A 41 15.94 -17.81 5.97
C ASP A 41 15.52 -16.66 6.90
N TYR A 42 14.65 -16.97 7.86
CA TYR A 42 14.07 -15.99 8.77
C TYR A 42 15.08 -15.40 9.76
N GLN A 43 16.17 -16.12 10.06
CA GLN A 43 17.24 -15.64 10.94
C GLN A 43 18.05 -14.53 10.25
N THR A 44 18.46 -14.75 8.99
CA THR A 44 19.12 -13.73 8.17
C THR A 44 18.17 -12.56 7.92
N ALA A 45 16.89 -12.83 7.63
CA ALA A 45 15.90 -11.78 7.44
C ALA A 45 15.77 -10.87 8.68
N PHE A 46 15.64 -11.46 9.88
CA PHE A 46 15.56 -10.71 11.12
C PHE A 46 16.81 -9.87 11.38
N THR A 47 18.00 -10.43 11.13
CA THR A 47 19.28 -9.70 11.29
C THR A 47 19.35 -8.48 10.35
N ALA A 48 18.87 -8.63 9.12
CA ALA A 48 18.79 -7.52 8.16
C ALA A 48 17.77 -6.46 8.60
N TYR A 49 16.61 -6.85 9.16
CA TYR A 49 15.68 -5.90 9.77
C TYR A 49 16.29 -5.15 10.95
N GLN A 50 17.02 -5.82 11.84
CA GLN A 50 17.72 -5.14 12.95
C GLN A 50 18.72 -4.11 12.44
N THR A 51 19.45 -4.44 11.37
CA THR A 51 20.36 -3.51 10.70
C THR A 51 19.60 -2.29 10.21
N ALA A 52 18.48 -2.48 9.49
CA ALA A 52 17.65 -1.38 9.01
C ALA A 52 17.12 -0.52 10.17
N PHE A 53 16.64 -1.15 11.25
CA PHE A 53 16.06 -0.45 12.40
C PHE A 53 17.10 0.29 13.23
N SER A 54 18.37 -0.11 13.19
CA SER A 54 19.46 0.62 13.84
C SER A 54 19.85 1.90 13.09
N ALA A 55 19.57 1.94 11.78
CA ALA A 55 19.88 3.10 10.94
C ALA A 55 18.85 4.23 11.11
N VAL A 56 17.66 3.98 11.64
CA VAL A 56 16.60 4.99 11.71
C VAL A 56 15.97 5.08 13.09
N LYS A 57 15.56 6.28 13.49
CA LYS A 57 14.88 6.50 14.78
C LYS A 57 13.54 5.75 14.85
N THR A 58 12.77 5.80 13.77
CA THR A 58 11.41 5.27 13.69
C THR A 58 11.24 4.43 12.43
N PRO A 59 11.43 3.09 12.53
CA PRO A 59 11.18 2.19 11.40
C PRO A 59 9.71 2.18 10.97
N LEU A 60 9.44 1.70 9.77
CA LEU A 60 8.08 1.60 9.22
C LEU A 60 7.34 0.42 9.85
N ALA A 61 6.04 0.58 10.13
CA ALA A 61 5.15 -0.41 10.76
C ALA A 61 5.22 -1.77 10.07
N ARG A 62 5.13 -1.74 8.73
CA ARG A 62 5.18 -2.92 7.89
C ARG A 62 6.45 -3.74 8.09
N ASP A 63 7.60 -3.08 8.17
CA ASP A 63 8.87 -3.75 8.34
C ASP A 63 9.00 -4.32 9.76
N ILE A 64 8.52 -3.59 10.77
CA ILE A 64 8.45 -4.08 12.15
C ILE A 64 7.55 -5.32 12.21
N PHE A 65 6.39 -5.32 11.54
CA PHE A 65 5.51 -6.47 11.46
C PHE A 65 6.21 -7.67 10.79
N ASN A 66 6.91 -7.47 9.67
CA ASN A 66 7.64 -8.56 9.03
C ASN A 66 8.77 -9.10 9.92
N ALA A 67 9.42 -8.26 10.73
CA ALA A 67 10.39 -8.70 11.71
C ALA A 67 9.75 -9.50 12.86
N VAL A 68 8.52 -9.14 13.29
CA VAL A 68 7.70 -9.95 14.23
C VAL A 68 7.40 -11.31 13.63
N ALA A 69 6.96 -11.35 12.37
CA ALA A 69 6.67 -12.59 11.66
C ALA A 69 7.91 -13.50 11.58
N CYS A 70 9.10 -12.94 11.30
CA CYS A 70 10.36 -13.70 11.35
C CYS A 70 10.59 -14.31 12.73
N LYS A 71 10.37 -13.55 13.81
CA LYS A 71 10.52 -14.05 15.19
C LYS A 71 9.54 -15.16 15.54
N PHE A 72 8.29 -15.03 15.11
CA PHE A 72 7.27 -16.05 15.31
C PHE A 72 7.62 -17.35 14.60
N LEU A 73 8.12 -17.27 13.36
CA LEU A 73 8.57 -18.45 12.60
C LEU A 73 9.85 -19.08 13.16
N LEU A 74 10.62 -18.34 13.95
CA LEU A 74 11.74 -18.84 14.75
C LEU A 74 11.30 -19.35 16.14
N ASN A 75 10.00 -19.39 16.44
CA ASN A 75 9.42 -19.73 17.74
C ASN A 75 9.94 -18.85 18.90
N ASP A 76 10.33 -17.60 18.63
CA ASP A 76 10.90 -16.64 19.58
C ASP A 76 9.93 -15.48 19.86
N PHE A 77 8.85 -15.76 20.58
CA PHE A 77 7.86 -14.75 20.96
C PHE A 77 8.42 -13.72 21.96
N GLU A 78 9.29 -14.14 22.88
CA GLU A 78 9.93 -13.21 23.82
C GLU A 78 10.78 -12.17 23.08
N GLY A 79 11.54 -12.58 22.07
CA GLY A 79 12.27 -11.68 21.18
C GLY A 79 11.36 -10.81 20.30
N ALA A 80 10.11 -11.22 20.07
CA ALA A 80 9.12 -10.44 19.32
C ALA A 80 8.45 -9.34 20.17
N LYS A 81 8.34 -9.50 21.50
CA LYS A 81 7.65 -8.54 22.39
C LYS A 81 8.10 -7.09 22.20
N PRO A 82 9.41 -6.75 22.16
CA PRO A 82 9.84 -5.36 21.94
C PRO A 82 9.37 -4.79 20.59
N LEU A 83 9.25 -5.62 19.56
CA LEU A 83 8.74 -5.21 18.25
C LEU A 83 7.22 -5.03 18.27
N LEU A 84 6.49 -5.94 18.92
CA LEU A 84 5.05 -5.80 19.15
C LEU A 84 4.74 -4.51 19.92
N MET A 85 5.51 -4.16 20.94
CA MET A 85 5.36 -2.88 21.64
C MET A 85 5.60 -1.68 20.72
N LYS A 86 6.52 -1.77 19.75
CA LYS A 86 6.71 -0.72 18.73
C LYS A 86 5.50 -0.61 17.80
N LEU A 87 4.86 -1.73 17.43
CA LEU A 87 3.61 -1.73 16.64
C LEU A 87 2.44 -1.12 17.43
N ALA A 88 2.29 -1.48 18.71
CA ALA A 88 1.31 -0.85 19.60
C ALA A 88 1.54 0.66 19.70
N LYS A 89 2.81 1.07 19.81
CA LYS A 89 3.17 2.49 19.83
C LYS A 89 2.85 3.24 18.53
N LYS A 90 2.68 2.53 17.42
CA LYS A 90 2.18 3.05 16.14
C LYS A 90 0.66 2.97 16.01
N GLY A 91 -0.02 2.62 17.10
CA GLY A 91 -1.48 2.59 17.19
C GLY A 91 -2.14 1.42 16.46
N ILE A 92 -1.37 0.43 15.98
CA ILE A 92 -1.91 -0.68 15.21
C ILE A 92 -2.85 -1.51 16.10
N PRO A 93 -4.13 -1.71 15.72
CA PRO A 93 -5.05 -2.51 16.52
C PRO A 93 -4.60 -3.96 16.65
N GLY A 94 -4.68 -4.51 17.87
CA GLY A 94 -4.40 -5.93 18.11
C GLY A 94 -5.30 -6.84 17.26
N SER A 95 -6.56 -6.46 17.07
CA SER A 95 -7.51 -7.18 16.20
C SER A 95 -7.09 -7.21 14.73
N SER A 96 -6.38 -6.19 14.22
CA SER A 96 -5.82 -6.19 12.87
C SER A 96 -4.64 -7.16 12.74
N LEU A 97 -3.83 -7.31 13.80
CA LEU A 97 -2.74 -8.30 13.84
C LEU A 97 -3.27 -9.73 13.87
N GLU A 98 -4.32 -9.99 14.64
CA GLU A 98 -4.93 -11.32 14.79
C GLU A 98 -5.52 -11.89 13.49
N GLN A 99 -5.82 -11.04 12.52
CA GLN A 99 -6.26 -11.45 11.18
C GLN A 99 -5.12 -12.05 10.33
N LYS A 100 -3.87 -11.94 10.78
CA LYS A 100 -2.71 -12.46 10.06
C LYS A 100 -2.42 -13.90 10.45
N GLU A 101 -2.20 -14.76 9.47
CA GLU A 101 -2.02 -16.19 9.70
C GLU A 101 -0.85 -16.52 10.62
N VAL A 102 0.18 -15.66 10.69
CA VAL A 102 1.32 -15.86 11.58
C VAL A 102 0.94 -15.79 13.07
N PHE A 103 -0.17 -15.11 13.41
CA PHE A 103 -0.75 -15.09 14.74
C PHE A 103 -1.64 -16.31 15.02
N MET A 104 -1.95 -17.11 14.00
CA MET A 104 -2.75 -18.33 14.13
C MET A 104 -1.91 -19.57 14.47
N LEU A 105 -0.58 -19.47 14.43
CA LEU A 105 0.33 -20.54 14.87
C LEU A 105 0.06 -20.86 16.34
N ASP A 106 -0.15 -22.13 16.69
CA ASP A 106 -0.67 -22.54 18.02
C ASP A 106 0.17 -22.02 19.19
N ASN A 107 1.49 -22.12 19.08
CA ASN A 107 2.43 -21.63 20.09
C ASN A 107 2.38 -20.10 20.23
N ILE A 108 2.24 -19.39 19.11
CA ILE A 108 2.15 -17.92 19.07
C ILE A 108 0.81 -17.45 19.61
N LYS A 109 -0.29 -18.08 19.21
CA LYS A 109 -1.66 -17.71 19.60
C LYS A 109 -1.83 -17.70 21.11
N SER A 110 -1.32 -18.73 21.79
CA SER A 110 -1.36 -18.80 23.26
C SER A 110 -0.57 -17.66 23.91
N GLN A 111 0.67 -17.43 23.47
CA GLN A 111 1.54 -16.39 24.01
C GLN A 111 1.02 -14.98 23.71
N TRP A 112 0.47 -14.77 22.52
CA TRP A 112 -0.20 -13.53 22.12
C TRP A 112 -1.39 -13.22 23.01
N ASN A 113 -2.27 -14.18 23.28
CA ASN A 113 -3.43 -13.97 24.16
C ASN A 113 -3.03 -13.49 25.56
N SER A 114 -1.91 -13.99 26.10
CA SER A 114 -1.38 -13.51 27.39
C SER A 114 -0.76 -12.11 27.32
N PHE A 115 -0.21 -11.72 26.16
CA PHE A 115 0.43 -10.42 25.95
C PHE A 115 -0.54 -9.33 25.46
N LYS A 116 -1.66 -9.70 24.86
CA LYS A 116 -2.62 -8.82 24.18
C LYS A 116 -3.10 -7.67 25.06
N PHE A 117 -3.41 -7.93 26.33
CA PHE A 117 -3.84 -6.89 27.26
C PHE A 117 -2.82 -5.75 27.39
N LEU A 118 -1.54 -6.09 27.56
CA LEU A 118 -0.46 -5.10 27.63
C LEU A 118 -0.28 -4.36 26.29
N TYR A 119 -0.39 -5.08 25.18
CA TYR A 119 -0.35 -4.48 23.85
C TYR A 119 -1.45 -3.42 23.68
N GLU A 120 -2.70 -3.76 24.00
CA GLU A 120 -3.86 -2.86 23.87
C GLU A 120 -3.77 -1.66 24.80
N GLN A 121 -3.23 -1.82 26.02
CA GLN A 121 -2.96 -0.72 26.94
C GLN A 121 -1.94 0.28 26.37
N ILE A 122 -0.86 -0.21 25.75
CA ILE A 122 0.14 0.67 25.11
C ILE A 122 -0.48 1.38 23.91
N GLN A 123 -1.30 0.67 23.13
CA GLN A 123 -1.98 1.23 21.96
C GLN A 123 -2.93 2.37 22.36
N SER A 124 -3.75 2.17 23.40
CA SER A 124 -4.73 3.19 23.83
C SER A 124 -4.05 4.48 24.29
N MET A 125 -2.94 4.38 25.04
CA MET A 125 -2.15 5.53 25.48
C MET A 125 -1.59 6.36 24.31
N GLN A 126 -1.33 5.74 23.16
CA GLN A 126 -0.92 6.47 21.98
C GLN A 126 -2.07 7.15 21.25
N GLN A 127 -3.28 6.58 21.28
CA GLN A 127 -4.44 7.20 20.64
C GLN A 127 -4.74 8.58 21.25
N GLU A 128 -4.52 8.71 22.55
CA GLU A 128 -4.67 9.97 23.28
C GLU A 128 -3.59 11.01 22.95
N GLN A 129 -2.44 10.59 22.41
CA GLN A 129 -1.30 11.48 22.09
C GLN A 129 -1.31 11.99 20.65
N VAL A 130 -2.20 11.49 19.79
CA VAL A 130 -2.30 11.96 18.40
C VAL A 130 -2.64 13.46 18.41
N SER A 131 -1.77 14.26 17.79
CA SER A 131 -1.89 15.72 17.79
C SER A 131 -3.27 16.18 17.29
N SER A 132 -3.92 17.06 18.04
CA SER A 132 -5.20 17.67 17.66
C SER A 132 -5.12 18.39 16.31
N ASP A 133 -3.96 18.99 15.98
CA ASP A 133 -3.71 19.63 14.68
C ASP A 133 -3.75 18.61 13.52
N LEU A 134 -3.20 17.41 13.75
CA LEU A 134 -3.23 16.35 12.76
C LEU A 134 -4.66 15.83 12.53
N LEU A 135 -5.40 15.56 13.61
CA LEU A 135 -6.80 15.14 13.50
C LEU A 135 -7.64 16.21 12.80
N GLN A 136 -7.41 17.48 13.12
CA GLN A 136 -8.07 18.61 12.46
C GLN A 136 -7.76 18.65 10.97
N LYS A 137 -6.50 18.45 10.54
CA LYS A 137 -6.13 18.40 9.12
C LYS A 137 -6.81 17.25 8.37
N ILE A 138 -6.89 16.07 8.98
CA ILE A 138 -7.62 14.91 8.42
C ILE A 138 -9.11 15.22 8.31
N GLU A 139 -9.71 15.79 9.35
CA GLU A 139 -11.12 16.14 9.41
C GLU A 139 -11.49 17.24 8.41
N MET A 140 -10.65 18.27 8.27
CA MET A 140 -10.80 19.33 7.28
C MET A 140 -10.83 18.76 5.86
N PHE A 141 -9.88 17.87 5.55
CA PHE A 141 -9.82 17.21 4.25
C PHE A 141 -11.04 16.30 4.02
N GLY A 142 -11.42 15.50 5.02
CA GLY A 142 -12.60 14.64 4.95
C GLY A 142 -13.90 15.40 4.75
N SER A 143 -14.07 16.52 5.47
CA SER A 143 -15.22 17.42 5.36
C SER A 143 -15.29 18.09 3.99
N ALA A 144 -14.15 18.54 3.45
CA ALA A 144 -14.08 19.10 2.10
C ALA A 144 -14.54 18.08 1.05
N TYR A 145 -14.10 16.82 1.18
CA TYR A 145 -14.55 15.74 0.31
C TYR A 145 -16.04 15.42 0.47
N ASP A 146 -16.52 15.26 1.70
CA ASP A 146 -17.93 14.92 1.95
C ASP A 146 -18.86 16.03 1.46
N SER A 147 -18.45 17.29 1.55
CA SER A 147 -19.15 18.43 0.94
C SER A 147 -19.20 18.33 -0.59
N LEU A 148 -18.09 17.97 -1.24
CA LEU A 148 -18.06 17.74 -2.70
C LEU A 148 -18.98 16.59 -3.10
N ARG A 149 -18.94 15.48 -2.36
CA ARG A 149 -19.78 14.30 -2.60
C ARG A 149 -21.27 14.59 -2.36
N ALA A 150 -21.61 15.29 -1.28
CA ALA A 150 -23.00 15.61 -0.95
C ALA A 150 -23.67 16.47 -2.03
N ASN A 151 -22.90 17.29 -2.74
CA ASN A 151 -23.38 18.15 -3.81
C ASN A 151 -23.26 17.52 -5.21
N SER A 152 -22.89 16.23 -5.32
CA SER A 152 -22.84 15.54 -6.60
C SER A 152 -24.24 15.25 -7.16
N ILE A 153 -24.36 15.30 -8.49
CA ILE A 153 -25.57 14.86 -9.20
C ILE A 153 -25.46 13.37 -9.47
N VAL A 154 -26.46 12.63 -9.00
CA VAL A 154 -26.66 11.20 -9.23
C VAL A 154 -27.82 11.05 -10.21
N VAL A 155 -27.59 10.34 -11.31
CA VAL A 155 -28.67 9.93 -12.21
C VAL A 155 -29.26 8.64 -11.67
N PHE A 156 -30.58 8.62 -11.44
CA PHE A 156 -31.32 7.40 -11.14
C PHE A 156 -32.34 7.13 -12.23
N VAL A 157 -32.52 5.86 -12.58
CA VAL A 157 -33.57 5.42 -13.49
C VAL A 157 -34.73 4.96 -12.62
N ASP A 158 -35.90 5.59 -12.74
CA ASP A 158 -37.08 5.18 -11.99
C ASP A 158 -37.70 3.88 -12.54
N GLU A 159 -38.72 3.35 -11.86
CA GLU A 159 -39.45 2.13 -12.26
C GLU A 159 -40.00 2.18 -13.70
N SER A 160 -40.23 3.39 -14.24
CA SER A 160 -40.71 3.58 -15.61
C SER A 160 -39.59 3.59 -16.66
N GLY A 161 -38.33 3.44 -16.24
CA GLY A 161 -37.17 3.55 -17.12
C GLY A 161 -36.75 5.01 -17.38
N LYS A 162 -37.32 6.00 -16.69
CA LYS A 162 -37.00 7.41 -16.90
C LYS A 162 -35.84 7.84 -16.02
N GLU A 163 -34.83 8.45 -16.63
CA GLU A 163 -33.73 9.08 -15.92
C GLU A 163 -34.19 10.32 -15.16
N ARG A 164 -33.78 10.43 -13.90
CA ARG A 164 -33.94 11.62 -13.07
C ARG A 164 -32.60 11.99 -12.44
N LEU A 165 -32.32 13.29 -12.43
CA LEU A 165 -31.15 13.87 -11.77
C LEU A 165 -31.52 14.22 -10.33
N LEU A 166 -30.79 13.67 -9.37
CA LEU A 166 -30.94 14.00 -7.96
C LEU A 166 -29.59 14.42 -7.38
N ILE A 167 -29.59 15.37 -6.44
CA ILE A 167 -28.38 15.68 -5.69
C ILE A 167 -28.18 14.59 -4.62
N SER A 168 -26.95 14.12 -4.41
CA SER A 168 -26.63 13.01 -3.49
C SER A 168 -27.18 13.23 -2.08
N LYS A 169 -27.10 14.46 -1.55
CA LYS A 169 -27.67 14.81 -0.25
C LYS A 169 -29.19 14.60 -0.17
N ASP A 170 -29.91 14.81 -1.27
CA ASP A 170 -31.36 14.63 -1.31
C ASP A 170 -31.72 13.14 -1.30
N ILE A 171 -30.89 12.29 -1.91
CA ILE A 171 -31.01 10.83 -1.82
C ILE A 171 -30.79 10.36 -0.39
N GLN A 172 -29.74 10.85 0.29
CA GLN A 172 -29.48 10.50 1.69
C GLN A 172 -30.65 10.93 2.59
N LYS A 173 -31.18 12.14 2.38
CA LYS A 173 -32.35 12.63 3.11
C LYS A 173 -33.59 11.75 2.89
N LYS A 174 -33.86 11.35 1.64
CA LYS A 174 -34.97 10.44 1.32
C LYS A 174 -34.79 9.04 1.94
N LYS A 175 -33.56 8.52 1.93
CA LYS A 175 -33.23 7.23 2.55
C LYS A 175 -33.44 7.26 4.06
N ASN A 176 -32.98 8.32 4.73
CA ASN A 176 -33.14 8.48 6.18
C ASN A 176 -34.61 8.67 6.58
N ASN A 177 -35.44 9.22 5.69
CA ASN A 177 -36.87 9.40 5.90
C ASN A 177 -37.71 8.17 5.51
N GLY A 178 -37.10 7.02 5.23
CA GLY A 178 -37.80 5.79 4.82
C GLY A 178 -38.51 5.89 3.47
N GLY A 179 -38.21 6.93 2.67
CA GLY A 179 -38.90 7.21 1.40
C GLY A 179 -38.27 6.57 0.16
N LEU A 180 -37.24 5.74 0.33
CA LEU A 180 -36.67 4.90 -0.74
C LEU A 180 -36.73 3.45 -0.26
N SER A 181 -37.55 2.61 -0.90
CA SER A 181 -37.52 1.17 -0.65
C SER A 181 -36.19 0.58 -1.16
N SER A 182 -35.69 -0.46 -0.52
CA SER A 182 -34.43 -1.12 -0.90
C SER A 182 -34.52 -1.87 -2.23
N GLU A 183 -35.73 -2.12 -2.76
CA GLU A 183 -35.95 -2.85 -4.01
C GLU A 183 -36.08 -1.93 -5.24
N ASP A 184 -36.51 -0.67 -5.09
CA ASP A 184 -36.74 0.25 -6.22
C ASP A 184 -35.47 0.93 -6.75
N ALA A 185 -34.35 0.76 -6.04
CA ALA A 185 -33.09 1.35 -6.42
C ALA A 185 -32.15 0.27 -6.95
N LYS A 186 -32.42 -0.23 -8.18
CA LYS A 186 -31.32 -0.50 -9.12
C LYS A 186 -30.64 0.83 -9.41
N THR A 187 -29.93 1.31 -8.40
CA THR A 187 -28.92 2.34 -8.53
C THR A 187 -27.82 1.65 -9.32
N LYS A 188 -28.01 1.50 -10.64
CA LYS A 188 -26.87 1.68 -11.53
C LYS A 188 -26.42 3.08 -11.16
N ASN A 189 -25.43 3.17 -10.26
CA ASN A 189 -24.74 4.40 -9.98
C ASN A 189 -24.24 4.85 -11.34
N LEU A 190 -25.03 5.70 -11.98
CA LEU A 190 -24.74 6.38 -13.21
C LEU A 190 -24.58 7.82 -12.75
N MET A 191 -23.63 8.10 -11.85
CA MET A 191 -22.99 9.41 -11.97
C MET A 191 -22.55 9.52 -13.42
N ASN A 192 -23.17 10.43 -14.18
CA ASN A 192 -22.75 10.71 -15.55
C ASN A 192 -21.23 10.91 -15.51
N GLY A 193 -20.50 10.24 -16.41
CA GLY A 193 -19.03 10.25 -16.42
C GLY A 193 -18.44 11.66 -16.29
N LEU A 194 -19.13 12.68 -16.82
CA LEU A 194 -18.78 14.09 -16.64
C LEU A 194 -18.74 14.55 -15.17
N VAL A 195 -19.79 14.29 -14.40
CA VAL A 195 -19.89 14.68 -12.98
C VAL A 195 -18.89 13.89 -12.14
N SER A 196 -18.74 12.60 -12.43
CA SER A 196 -17.73 11.75 -11.78
C SER A 196 -16.31 12.26 -12.04
N ASN A 197 -16.00 12.62 -13.29
CA ASN A 197 -14.71 13.18 -13.69
C ASN A 197 -14.47 14.54 -13.03
N GLU A 198 -15.47 15.42 -12.93
CA GLU A 198 -15.33 16.72 -12.26
C GLU A 198 -15.03 16.56 -10.76
N LEU A 199 -15.78 15.70 -10.06
CA LEU A 199 -15.53 15.41 -8.65
C LEU A 199 -14.17 14.78 -8.43
N PHE A 200 -13.79 13.85 -9.30
CA PHE A 200 -12.47 13.25 -9.33
C PHE A 200 -11.37 14.30 -9.45
N SER A 201 -11.53 15.23 -10.40
CA SER A 201 -10.60 16.35 -10.62
C SER A 201 -10.46 17.22 -9.37
N LYS A 202 -11.59 17.61 -8.77
CA LYS A 202 -11.61 18.47 -7.58
C LYS A 202 -10.95 17.81 -6.38
N ALA A 203 -11.22 16.52 -6.16
CA ALA A 203 -10.61 15.76 -5.08
C ALA A 203 -9.11 15.51 -5.31
N GLN A 204 -8.68 15.22 -6.55
CA GLN A 204 -7.26 15.12 -6.89
C GLN A 204 -6.53 16.44 -6.66
N LYS A 205 -7.13 17.56 -7.07
CA LYS A 205 -6.57 18.88 -6.84
C LYS A 205 -6.44 19.18 -5.34
N ALA A 206 -7.50 18.95 -4.56
CA ALA A 206 -7.47 19.16 -3.11
C ALA A 206 -6.40 18.31 -2.41
N LEU A 207 -6.23 17.06 -2.86
CA LEU A 207 -5.19 16.17 -2.37
C LEU A 207 -3.78 16.71 -2.67
N VAL A 208 -3.54 17.09 -3.93
CA VAL A 208 -2.23 17.60 -4.35
C VAL A 208 -1.91 18.92 -3.66
N ASP A 209 -2.86 19.84 -3.60
CA ASP A 209 -2.70 21.11 -2.90
C ASP A 209 -2.32 20.85 -1.43
N PHE A 210 -3.03 19.94 -0.75
CA PHE A 210 -2.68 19.58 0.62
C PHE A 210 -1.26 18.98 0.74
N VAL A 211 -0.92 17.99 -0.09
CA VAL A 211 0.40 17.32 0.01
C VAL A 211 1.54 18.27 -0.35
N VAL A 212 1.32 19.21 -1.28
CA VAL A 212 2.29 20.26 -1.61
C VAL A 212 2.45 21.23 -0.44
N ASP A 213 1.35 21.68 0.16
CA ASP A 213 1.36 22.69 1.22
C ASP A 213 1.87 22.15 2.57
N TYR A 214 1.53 20.90 2.90
CA TYR A 214 1.75 20.31 4.22
C TYR A 214 2.70 19.11 4.22
N GLY A 215 2.99 18.53 3.05
CA GLY A 215 3.77 17.28 2.93
C GLY A 215 3.01 16.05 3.42
N PHE A 216 3.67 14.88 3.36
CA PHE A 216 3.20 13.71 4.08
C PHE A 216 3.57 13.80 5.55
N LEU A 217 2.65 13.32 6.37
CA LEU A 217 2.83 13.20 7.81
C LEU A 217 3.70 11.97 8.10
N SER A 218 4.52 12.03 9.14
CA SER A 218 5.34 10.89 9.53
C SER A 218 4.47 9.75 10.09
N GLU A 219 4.83 8.52 9.75
CA GLU A 219 4.10 7.32 10.18
C GLU A 219 4.06 7.16 11.70
N GLU A 220 5.03 7.73 12.42
CA GLU A 220 5.04 7.78 13.89
C GLU A 220 3.86 8.56 14.50
N ASN A 221 3.21 9.42 13.72
CA ASN A 221 2.10 10.25 14.17
C ASN A 221 0.74 9.67 13.76
N MET A 222 0.67 8.46 13.19
CA MET A 222 -0.55 7.96 12.57
C MET A 222 -0.79 6.46 12.77
N PHE A 223 -2.07 6.11 12.88
CA PHE A 223 -2.55 4.73 12.86
C PHE A 223 -2.26 4.05 11.54
N VAL A 224 -1.82 2.79 11.57
CA VAL A 224 -1.75 1.93 10.38
C VAL A 224 -2.93 0.96 10.42
N GLU A 225 -3.93 1.19 9.58
CA GLU A 225 -5.23 0.47 9.60
C GLU A 225 -5.37 -0.59 8.49
N ASP A 226 -4.45 -0.65 7.53
CA ASP A 226 -4.54 -1.64 6.46
C ASP A 226 -3.95 -2.98 6.87
N SER A 227 -4.63 -4.04 6.43
CA SER A 227 -4.14 -5.42 6.42
C SER A 227 -2.70 -5.54 5.90
N ASP A 228 -2.28 -4.79 4.88
CA ASP A 228 -0.89 -4.89 4.38
C ASP A 228 0.12 -4.01 5.14
N PHE A 229 -0.29 -3.32 6.21
CA PHE A 229 0.50 -2.35 6.98
C PHE A 229 1.15 -1.25 6.12
N LEU A 230 0.68 -1.09 4.88
CA LEU A 230 1.18 -0.12 3.91
C LEU A 230 0.61 1.28 4.15
N ARG A 231 -0.53 1.36 4.85
CA ARG A 231 -1.35 2.57 4.91
C ARG A 231 -1.35 3.13 6.31
N ASN A 232 -0.73 4.29 6.48
CA ASN A 232 -1.09 5.16 7.59
C ASN A 232 -2.52 5.72 7.36
N GLY A 233 -3.23 6.14 8.41
CA GLY A 233 -4.64 6.55 8.34
C GLY A 233 -4.89 7.71 7.36
N TYR A 234 -3.87 8.54 7.13
CA TYR A 234 -3.89 9.61 6.13
C TYR A 234 -3.75 9.07 4.70
N ALA A 235 -2.78 8.19 4.45
CA ALA A 235 -2.62 7.46 3.19
C ALA A 235 -3.83 6.58 2.90
N TRP A 236 -4.43 5.99 3.92
CA TRP A 236 -5.71 5.28 3.80
C TRP A 236 -6.82 6.25 3.50
N SER A 237 -6.89 7.43 4.10
CA SER A 237 -7.85 8.46 3.71
C SER A 237 -7.65 8.80 2.23
N ILE A 238 -6.45 9.18 1.82
CA ILE A 238 -6.07 9.44 0.42
C ILE A 238 -6.45 8.29 -0.51
N GLU A 239 -6.12 7.05 -0.15
CA GLU A 239 -6.33 5.85 -0.96
C GLU A 239 -7.79 5.40 -0.94
N LYS A 240 -8.50 5.54 0.18
CA LYS A 240 -9.96 5.37 0.30
C LYS A 240 -10.67 6.39 -0.55
N TYR A 241 -10.16 7.61 -0.69
CA TYR A 241 -10.67 8.54 -1.69
C TYR A 241 -10.28 8.11 -3.10
N LYS A 242 -9.05 7.66 -3.36
CA LYS A 242 -8.67 7.10 -4.66
C LYS A 242 -9.55 5.90 -5.06
N PHE A 243 -9.84 4.96 -4.15
CA PHE A 243 -10.67 3.76 -4.34
C PHE A 243 -12.17 4.07 -4.37
N ARG A 244 -12.66 4.93 -3.48
CA ARG A 244 -14.05 5.41 -3.52
C ARG A 244 -14.27 6.32 -4.73
N MET A 245 -13.23 6.91 -5.31
CA MET A 245 -13.34 7.58 -6.60
C MET A 245 -13.12 6.62 -7.77
N SER A 246 -12.48 5.48 -7.54
CA SER A 246 -12.47 4.32 -8.43
C SER A 246 -13.76 3.51 -8.32
N PHE A 247 -14.90 4.17 -8.04
CA PHE A 247 -16.21 3.53 -7.91
C PHE A 247 -16.35 2.46 -9.00
N HIS A 248 -16.57 1.21 -8.56
CA HIS A 248 -17.23 0.19 -9.35
C HIS A 248 -18.63 0.71 -9.70
N MET A 249 -18.66 1.56 -10.72
CA MET A 249 -19.83 1.75 -11.56
C MET A 249 -19.79 0.52 -12.46
N ASP A 250 -20.69 -0.44 -12.24
CA ASP A 250 -20.75 -1.71 -12.99
C ASP A 250 -20.44 -1.54 -14.49
N GLY A 251 -19.17 -1.76 -14.87
CA GLY A 251 -18.67 -1.70 -16.25
C GLY A 251 -18.29 -0.31 -16.82
N GLY A 252 -18.48 0.78 -16.07
CA GLY A 252 -18.31 2.16 -16.56
C GLY A 252 -16.99 2.81 -16.17
N TYR A 253 -15.85 2.19 -16.49
CA TYR A 253 -14.59 2.94 -16.44
C TYR A 253 -14.63 4.07 -17.48
N SER A 254 -14.52 5.32 -17.03
CA SER A 254 -13.79 6.30 -17.83
C SER A 254 -12.33 5.85 -17.81
N LYS A 255 -11.92 5.00 -18.76
CA LYS A 255 -10.53 4.56 -18.92
C LYS A 255 -9.58 5.75 -19.19
N ASP A 256 -10.14 6.92 -19.46
CA ASP A 256 -9.49 8.01 -20.17
C ASP A 256 -8.97 9.14 -19.28
N VAL A 257 -9.45 9.29 -18.04
CA VAL A 257 -8.85 10.27 -17.12
C VAL A 257 -7.64 9.64 -16.45
N LYS A 258 -6.46 9.95 -16.97
CA LYS A 258 -5.19 9.60 -16.31
C LYS A 258 -5.17 10.27 -14.93
N PRO A 259 -4.81 9.55 -13.86
CA PRO A 259 -4.64 10.17 -12.56
C PRO A 259 -3.73 11.40 -12.65
N PHE A 260 -4.15 12.51 -12.04
CA PHE A 260 -3.41 13.77 -11.99
C PHE A 260 -3.20 14.50 -13.33
N SER A 261 -3.83 14.09 -14.44
CA SER A 261 -3.70 14.80 -15.73
C SER A 261 -4.36 16.18 -15.75
N ILE A 262 -5.13 16.51 -14.71
CA ILE A 262 -5.91 17.75 -14.57
C ILE A 262 -5.15 18.75 -13.69
N ILE A 263 -4.01 18.32 -13.15
CA ILE A 263 -3.13 19.14 -12.33
C ILE A 263 -2.12 19.77 -13.25
N SER A 264 -1.87 21.08 -13.07
CA SER A 264 -0.83 21.75 -13.85
C SER A 264 0.52 21.08 -13.64
N ASP A 265 1.30 20.97 -14.71
CA ASP A 265 2.60 20.27 -14.68
C ASP A 265 3.51 20.75 -13.53
N GLY A 266 3.50 22.07 -13.24
CA GLY A 266 4.25 22.65 -12.12
C GLY A 266 3.81 22.11 -10.75
N LYS A 267 2.51 22.00 -10.49
CA LYS A 267 1.99 21.44 -9.23
C LYS A 267 2.20 19.94 -9.15
N LYS A 268 2.07 19.23 -10.27
CA LYS A 268 2.36 17.81 -10.34
C LYS A 268 3.83 17.54 -10.00
N LYS A 269 4.76 18.30 -10.57
CA LYS A 269 6.19 18.18 -10.26
C LYS A 269 6.52 18.42 -8.78
N GLN A 270 5.87 19.42 -8.16
CA GLN A 270 5.99 19.66 -6.73
C GLN A 270 5.47 18.47 -5.92
N PHE A 271 4.30 17.94 -6.28
CA PHE A 271 3.73 16.75 -5.65
C PHE A 271 4.64 15.52 -5.75
N ASP A 272 5.15 15.24 -6.95
CA ASP A 272 6.03 14.10 -7.20
C ASP A 272 7.34 14.24 -6.39
N SER A 273 7.91 15.45 -6.35
CA SER A 273 9.09 15.75 -5.52
C SER A 273 8.80 15.56 -4.02
N SER A 274 7.64 16.01 -3.54
CA SER A 274 7.20 15.83 -2.16
C SER A 274 7.03 14.36 -1.78
N ILE A 275 6.56 13.52 -2.71
CA ILE A 275 6.48 12.06 -2.51
C ILE A 275 7.89 11.46 -2.35
N VAL A 276 8.82 11.78 -3.26
CA VAL A 276 10.18 11.22 -3.22
C VAL A 276 10.92 11.67 -1.95
N GLU A 277 10.80 12.95 -1.57
CA GLU A 277 11.37 13.45 -0.32
C GLU A 277 10.72 12.79 0.90
N SER A 278 9.42 12.51 0.87
CA SER A 278 8.74 11.80 1.96
C SER A 278 9.21 10.36 2.12
N VAL A 279 9.57 9.67 1.03
CA VAL A 279 10.20 8.34 1.11
C VAL A 279 11.60 8.42 1.69
N LYS A 280 12.41 9.38 1.21
CA LYS A 280 13.76 9.64 1.74
C LYS A 280 13.74 9.88 3.25
N LEU A 281 12.73 10.58 3.75
CA LEU A 281 12.54 10.88 5.17
C LEU A 281 11.80 9.79 5.96
N GLY A 282 11.42 8.67 5.34
CA GLY A 282 10.70 7.58 6.01
C GLY A 282 9.29 7.94 6.45
N ARG A 283 8.67 8.94 5.83
CA ARG A 283 7.29 9.37 6.13
C ARG A 283 6.25 8.51 5.43
N ILE A 284 6.60 7.96 4.27
CA ILE A 284 5.78 7.02 3.50
C ILE A 284 6.63 5.86 3.02
N HIS A 285 5.99 4.69 2.91
CA HIS A 285 6.62 3.52 2.32
C HIS A 285 6.79 3.71 0.80
N ARG A 286 7.94 3.33 0.23
CA ARG A 286 8.21 3.47 -1.22
C ARG A 286 7.15 2.82 -2.12
N ASP A 287 6.60 1.68 -1.73
CA ASP A 287 5.55 1.00 -2.52
C ASP A 287 4.25 1.82 -2.59
N LEU A 288 3.92 2.56 -1.53
CA LEU A 288 2.81 3.51 -1.56
C LEU A 288 3.15 4.72 -2.45
N ALA A 289 4.38 5.23 -2.35
CA ALA A 289 4.85 6.31 -3.22
C ALA A 289 4.73 5.93 -4.70
N LEU A 290 5.10 4.71 -5.09
CA LEU A 290 4.91 4.21 -6.45
C LEU A 290 3.45 4.20 -6.89
N LYS A 291 2.57 3.66 -6.04
CA LYS A 291 1.12 3.65 -6.28
C LYS A 291 0.57 5.07 -6.45
N LEU A 292 1.14 6.05 -5.78
CA LEU A 292 0.72 7.46 -5.88
C LEU A 292 1.26 8.10 -7.16
N LEU A 293 2.55 7.95 -7.47
CA LEU A 293 3.19 8.54 -8.66
C LEU A 293 2.62 7.99 -9.97
N PHE A 294 2.42 6.68 -10.04
CA PHE A 294 2.13 5.99 -11.30
C PHE A 294 0.72 5.37 -11.35
N GLY A 295 -0.05 5.49 -10.26
CA GLY A 295 -1.36 4.85 -10.15
C GLY A 295 -1.28 3.31 -10.10
N TYR A 296 -2.43 2.64 -10.25
CA TYR A 296 -2.47 1.18 -10.49
C TYR A 296 -2.08 0.80 -11.93
N LYS A 297 -1.80 1.81 -12.77
CA LYS A 297 -1.43 1.71 -14.19
C LYS A 297 0.08 1.77 -14.40
N ALA A 298 0.90 1.82 -13.34
CA ALA A 298 2.23 1.26 -13.44
C ALA A 298 2.06 -0.22 -13.78
N ASP A 299 2.08 -0.52 -15.08
CA ASP A 299 2.17 -1.86 -15.65
C ASP A 299 3.51 -2.55 -15.27
N ASN A 300 4.14 -2.14 -14.17
CA ASN A 300 5.19 -2.87 -13.48
C ASN A 300 4.63 -4.05 -12.68
N LYS A 301 3.34 -4.35 -12.84
CA LYS A 301 2.76 -5.55 -12.29
C LYS A 301 3.47 -6.75 -12.90
N LEU A 302 4.09 -7.55 -12.03
CA LEU A 302 4.56 -8.87 -12.39
C LEU A 302 3.31 -9.72 -12.58
N PHE A 303 3.10 -10.20 -13.80
CA PHE A 303 2.01 -11.12 -14.10
C PHE A 303 2.52 -12.54 -13.95
N PHE A 304 1.77 -13.34 -13.23
CA PHE A 304 2.04 -14.74 -12.96
C PHE A 304 0.90 -15.51 -13.61
N THR A 305 1.22 -16.48 -14.44
CA THR A 305 0.19 -17.35 -15.02
C THR A 305 0.44 -18.76 -14.52
N LYS A 306 -0.45 -19.26 -13.67
CA LYS A 306 -0.47 -20.67 -13.30
C LYS A 306 -1.22 -21.42 -14.40
N ILE A 307 -0.52 -22.32 -15.08
CA ILE A 307 -1.11 -23.13 -16.15
C ILE A 307 -1.52 -24.49 -15.60
N THR A 308 -2.81 -24.79 -15.73
CA THR A 308 -3.37 -26.13 -15.52
C THR A 308 -3.57 -26.80 -16.89
N ILE A 309 -3.15 -28.05 -17.07
CA ILE A 309 -3.31 -28.78 -18.34
C ILE A 309 -4.38 -29.86 -18.15
N GLU A 310 -5.45 -29.85 -18.96
CA GLU A 310 -6.60 -30.76 -18.79
C GLU A 310 -6.21 -32.24 -18.93
N ASN A 311 -5.26 -32.55 -19.81
CA ASN A 311 -4.80 -33.92 -20.09
C ASN A 311 -3.31 -34.07 -19.82
N ILE A 312 -2.88 -33.76 -18.59
CA ILE A 312 -1.46 -33.80 -18.19
C ILE A 312 -0.82 -35.19 -18.40
N GLU A 313 -1.62 -36.26 -18.38
CA GLU A 313 -1.19 -37.65 -18.64
C GLU A 313 -0.58 -37.87 -20.03
N ASN A 314 -0.86 -36.99 -21.00
CA ASN A 314 -0.27 -37.07 -22.33
C ASN A 314 0.97 -36.19 -22.51
N CYS A 315 1.36 -35.45 -21.46
CA CYS A 315 2.54 -34.61 -21.51
C CYS A 315 3.83 -35.39 -21.29
N SER A 316 4.94 -34.81 -21.75
CA SER A 316 6.28 -35.31 -21.43
C SER A 316 6.53 -35.27 -19.91
N LEU A 317 7.43 -36.13 -19.43
CA LEU A 317 7.71 -36.30 -17.99
C LEU A 317 8.08 -34.97 -17.29
N ASP A 318 8.86 -34.13 -17.99
CA ASP A 318 9.18 -32.78 -17.55
C ASP A 318 7.93 -31.96 -17.24
N LEU A 319 6.91 -32.04 -18.10
CA LEU A 319 5.65 -31.32 -17.97
C LEU A 319 4.70 -31.89 -16.89
N LYS A 320 4.80 -33.21 -16.62
CA LYS A 320 3.98 -33.91 -15.62
C LYS A 320 4.46 -33.69 -14.19
N GLU A 321 5.76 -33.67 -13.99
CA GLU A 321 6.37 -33.55 -12.66
C GLU A 321 6.37 -32.11 -12.13
N LYS A 322 6.01 -31.14 -12.97
CA LYS A 322 6.04 -29.71 -12.63
C LYS A 322 4.65 -29.11 -12.73
N THR A 323 4.14 -28.58 -11.61
CA THR A 323 3.14 -27.52 -11.70
C THR A 323 3.85 -26.28 -12.25
N TYR A 324 3.57 -25.90 -13.50
CA TYR A 324 4.16 -24.68 -14.05
C TYR A 324 3.38 -23.47 -13.59
N SER A 325 3.94 -22.80 -12.59
CA SER A 325 3.78 -21.36 -12.54
C SER A 325 4.69 -20.78 -13.62
N LEU A 326 4.09 -20.28 -14.70
CA LEU A 326 4.86 -19.50 -15.66
C LEU A 326 4.95 -18.08 -15.16
N PHE A 327 6.19 -17.63 -15.14
CA PHE A 327 6.54 -16.31 -14.69
C PHE A 327 6.98 -15.50 -15.89
N TYR A 328 6.23 -14.46 -16.24
CA TYR A 328 6.71 -13.51 -17.22
C TYR A 328 6.44 -12.09 -16.74
N TYR A 329 7.50 -11.31 -16.73
CA TYR A 329 7.37 -9.88 -16.58
C TYR A 329 6.94 -9.31 -17.93
N LYS A 330 5.70 -8.85 -18.02
CA LYS A 330 5.33 -7.93 -19.09
C LYS A 330 5.95 -6.59 -18.73
N LYS A 331 7.18 -6.34 -19.21
CA LYS A 331 7.74 -4.99 -19.16
C LYS A 331 6.73 -4.08 -19.80
N SER A 332 6.15 -3.18 -19.00
CA SER A 332 5.29 -2.16 -19.54
C SER A 332 6.00 -1.49 -20.70
N GLY A 333 5.38 -1.50 -21.88
CA GLY A 333 5.85 -0.69 -23.00
C GLY A 333 5.65 0.81 -22.77
N GLN A 334 5.22 1.24 -21.57
CA GLN A 334 5.19 2.64 -21.22
C GLN A 334 6.63 3.13 -21.08
N ASN A 335 7.09 3.84 -22.10
CA ASN A 335 8.20 4.78 -21.96
C ASN A 335 7.78 5.78 -20.87
N LEU A 336 8.21 5.53 -19.62
CA LEU A 336 8.19 6.57 -18.61
C LEU A 336 8.95 7.75 -19.19
N ASP A 337 8.41 8.96 -19.03
CA ASP A 337 9.20 10.15 -19.33
C ASP A 337 10.44 10.15 -18.42
N ALA A 338 11.50 10.86 -18.85
CA ALA A 338 12.78 10.85 -18.15
C ALA A 338 12.65 11.29 -16.67
N GLU A 339 11.68 12.14 -16.35
CA GLU A 339 11.44 12.62 -14.99
C GLU A 339 10.79 11.54 -14.10
N SER A 340 9.79 10.84 -14.63
CA SER A 340 9.17 9.66 -14.01
C SER A 340 10.20 8.55 -13.77
N GLN A 341 11.09 8.31 -14.74
CA GLN A 341 12.17 7.34 -14.62
C GLN A 341 13.15 7.71 -13.49
N LEU A 342 13.56 8.99 -13.41
CA LEU A 342 14.40 9.50 -12.31
C LEU A 342 13.71 9.37 -10.94
N ALA A 343 12.40 9.58 -10.88
CA ALA A 343 11.64 9.37 -9.64
C ALA A 343 11.64 7.90 -9.22
N VAL A 344 11.44 6.95 -10.15
CA VAL A 344 11.52 5.50 -9.88
C VAL A 344 12.91 5.10 -9.38
N GLU A 345 13.96 5.56 -10.06
CA GLU A 345 15.35 5.30 -9.65
C GLU A 345 15.63 5.88 -8.26
N GLY A 346 15.07 7.07 -8.00
CA GLY A 346 15.08 7.73 -6.70
C GLY A 346 14.27 7.04 -5.60
N LEU A 347 13.53 5.96 -5.88
CA LEU A 347 12.77 5.17 -4.90
C LEU A 347 13.39 3.80 -4.61
N VAL A 348 14.55 3.47 -5.19
CA VAL A 348 15.34 2.25 -4.92
C VAL A 348 14.59 0.97 -5.30
N LEU A 349 14.12 0.92 -6.55
CA LEU A 349 13.41 -0.24 -7.12
C LEU A 349 14.25 -1.00 -8.15
N SER A 350 15.56 -0.82 -8.10
CA SER A 350 16.46 -1.29 -9.16
C SER A 350 16.63 -2.82 -9.21
N ASP A 351 16.22 -3.55 -8.18
CA ASP A 351 16.37 -5.00 -8.14
C ASP A 351 15.08 -5.71 -8.61
N TYR A 352 14.95 -5.88 -9.93
CA TYR A 352 13.87 -6.65 -10.54
C TYR A 352 13.83 -8.10 -10.06
N ASN A 353 14.99 -8.69 -9.73
CA ASN A 353 15.05 -10.05 -9.23
C ASN A 353 14.43 -10.12 -7.83
N LEU A 354 14.69 -9.15 -6.95
CA LEU A 354 14.00 -9.04 -5.67
C LEU A 354 12.48 -8.89 -5.84
N LEU A 355 12.02 -8.03 -6.75
CA LEU A 355 10.59 -7.85 -6.99
C LEU A 355 9.95 -9.17 -7.46
N PHE A 356 10.62 -9.87 -8.37
CA PHE A 356 10.22 -11.18 -8.86
C PHE A 356 10.12 -12.22 -7.74
N GLU A 357 11.17 -12.37 -6.96
CA GLU A 357 11.23 -13.33 -5.85
C GLU A 357 10.16 -13.06 -4.79
N LYS A 358 9.96 -11.79 -4.43
CA LYS A 358 8.90 -11.39 -3.48
C LYS A 358 7.52 -11.73 -4.00
N ALA A 359 7.29 -11.51 -5.28
CA ALA A 359 6.03 -11.75 -5.93
C ALA A 359 5.76 -13.26 -6.09
N LYS A 360 6.77 -14.06 -6.48
CA LYS A 360 6.76 -15.52 -6.47
C LYS A 360 6.45 -16.07 -5.08
N TYR A 361 7.20 -15.61 -4.06
CA TYR A 361 6.96 -15.99 -2.68
C TYR A 361 5.54 -15.61 -2.23
N LYS A 362 5.07 -14.41 -2.63
CA LYS A 362 3.73 -13.93 -2.27
C LYS A 362 2.64 -14.90 -2.70
N LEU A 363 2.73 -15.38 -3.93
CA LEU A 363 1.72 -16.23 -4.54
C LEU A 363 1.78 -17.68 -4.10
N LEU A 364 3.00 -18.19 -3.86
CA LEU A 364 3.20 -19.61 -3.60
C LEU A 364 3.21 -19.96 -2.11
N LYS A 365 3.62 -19.03 -1.25
CA LYS A 365 3.91 -19.32 0.16
C LYS A 365 3.37 -18.27 1.14
N ASN A 366 3.24 -17.02 0.71
CA ASN A 366 3.12 -15.93 1.68
C ASN A 366 1.72 -15.74 2.21
N ASN A 367 1.50 -16.26 3.41
CA ASN A 367 0.37 -15.86 4.23
C ASN A 367 0.78 -15.07 5.48
N TYR A 368 2.08 -14.96 5.77
CA TYR A 368 2.60 -14.47 7.04
C TYR A 368 3.15 -13.05 6.99
N PHE A 369 3.68 -12.63 5.84
CA PHE A 369 4.41 -11.38 5.67
C PHE A 369 3.59 -10.36 4.90
N ALA A 370 3.68 -9.12 5.35
CA ALA A 370 3.22 -7.98 4.60
C ALA A 370 4.26 -7.66 3.52
N MET A 371 4.14 -8.30 2.36
CA MET A 371 4.97 -8.03 1.19
C MET A 371 4.21 -7.24 0.13
N SER A 372 4.93 -6.33 -0.54
CA SER A 372 4.42 -5.55 -1.67
C SER A 372 3.73 -6.46 -2.68
N SER A 373 2.55 -6.05 -3.10
CA SER A 373 1.62 -6.84 -3.90
C SER A 373 1.66 -6.51 -5.39
N GLU A 374 2.80 -6.10 -5.94
CA GLU A 374 2.87 -5.79 -7.38
C GLU A 374 2.82 -7.05 -8.26
N ALA A 375 2.48 -8.19 -7.69
CA ALA A 375 2.18 -9.44 -8.37
C ALA A 375 0.68 -9.56 -8.66
N GLN A 376 0.30 -9.95 -9.87
CA GLN A 376 -1.03 -10.49 -10.16
C GLN A 376 -0.89 -11.91 -10.67
N MET A 377 -1.64 -12.84 -10.08
CA MET A 377 -1.75 -14.20 -10.58
C MET A 377 -3.03 -14.38 -11.37
N GLU A 378 -2.89 -14.90 -12.57
CA GLU A 378 -3.94 -15.42 -13.41
C GLU A 378 -3.81 -16.95 -13.41
N GLU A 379 -4.93 -17.65 -13.24
CA GLU A 379 -4.99 -19.08 -13.49
C GLU A 379 -5.58 -19.29 -14.89
N THR A 380 -4.94 -20.13 -15.69
CA THR A 380 -5.46 -20.52 -17.00
C THR A 380 -5.40 -22.02 -17.15
N THR A 381 -6.42 -22.58 -17.80
CA THR A 381 -6.48 -23.99 -18.14
C THR A 381 -6.27 -24.12 -19.64
N VAL A 382 -5.32 -24.96 -20.05
CA VAL A 382 -5.02 -25.22 -21.46
C VAL A 382 -5.37 -26.67 -21.79
N PRO A 383 -5.89 -26.94 -23.00
CA PRO A 383 -6.48 -28.24 -23.32
C PRO A 383 -5.41 -29.32 -23.56
N ASN A 384 -4.17 -28.93 -23.88
CA ASN A 384 -3.08 -29.86 -24.15
C ASN A 384 -1.68 -29.26 -23.91
N CYS A 385 -0.69 -30.14 -23.94
CA CYS A 385 0.71 -29.86 -23.66
C CYS A 385 1.37 -28.95 -24.72
N ASP A 386 0.90 -28.99 -25.97
CA ASP A 386 1.46 -28.17 -27.04
C ASP A 386 1.14 -26.70 -26.84
N ILE A 387 -0.10 -26.38 -26.43
CA ILE A 387 -0.48 -25.00 -26.09
C ILE A 387 0.28 -24.54 -24.84
N ALA A 388 0.44 -25.40 -23.83
CA ALA A 388 1.28 -25.08 -22.68
C ALA A 388 2.70 -24.73 -23.14
N LYS A 389 3.35 -25.59 -23.95
CA LYS A 389 4.69 -25.33 -24.50
C LYS A 389 4.76 -24.04 -25.29
N GLN A 390 3.78 -23.73 -26.13
CA GLN A 390 3.76 -22.47 -26.87
C GLN A 390 3.66 -21.23 -25.96
N ILE A 391 2.88 -21.30 -24.88
CA ILE A 391 2.81 -20.22 -23.89
C ILE A 391 4.14 -20.10 -23.13
N ILE A 392 4.74 -21.23 -22.74
CA ILE A 392 6.05 -21.31 -22.09
C ILE A 392 7.13 -20.68 -22.99
N GLU A 393 7.25 -21.12 -24.23
CA GLU A 393 8.29 -20.67 -25.18
C GLU A 393 8.17 -19.19 -25.55
N LYS A 394 6.94 -18.66 -25.62
CA LYS A 394 6.68 -17.24 -25.91
C LYS A 394 6.73 -16.35 -24.68
N ALA A 395 6.64 -16.93 -23.49
CA ALA A 395 6.81 -16.19 -22.25
C ALA A 395 8.27 -15.76 -22.11
N ASN A 396 8.51 -14.52 -21.65
CA ASN A 396 9.81 -14.13 -21.13
C ASN A 396 10.03 -14.87 -19.80
N ILE A 397 10.41 -16.14 -19.88
CA ILE A 397 10.71 -16.95 -18.71
C ILE A 397 11.99 -16.41 -18.10
N ILE A 398 11.87 -15.79 -16.93
CA ILE A 398 13.00 -15.63 -16.02
C ILE A 398 13.28 -17.04 -15.52
N LYS A 399 14.25 -17.71 -16.14
CA LYS A 399 14.67 -19.06 -15.76
C LYS A 399 15.38 -18.96 -14.41
N ASP A 400 14.94 -19.80 -13.46
CA ASP A 400 15.62 -20.03 -12.17
C ASP A 400 17.08 -20.51 -12.38
#